data_AF-A0A655BKH2-F1
#
_entry.id   AF-A0A655BKH2-F1
#
_cell.length_a   1.000
_cell.length_b   1.000
_cell.length_c   1.000
_cell.angle_alpha   90.00
_cell.angle_beta   90.00
_cell.angle_gamma   90.00
#
_symmetry.space_group_name_H-M   'P 1'
#
loop_
_entity.id
_entity.type
_entity.pdbx_description
1 polymer ?
#
loop_
_entity_poly.entity_id
_entity_poly.type
_entity_poly.pdbx_seq_one_letter_code
_entity_poly.pdbx_strand_id
1 'polypeptide(L)'
;MTSTATNALGLGLATTLVLTLTNLTVSALRRWTPAEIRIPIYVMIIASVVSAVQMLINAYAFGLYQSLGIFIPLIVTNCIVVGRAEAFAAKKGPWLSALDGFSIGMGATGAMFVLGSLREILGNGTLFDGADSLLGGWAKVLRVEIFHTDSPFLLAMLPPGAFIGLGLMLAVKYLIDEKMKKRRAETAPSAVPAGETGKV
;
A
#
# COMPACT_ATOMS: atom_id res chain seq x y z
N MET A 1 4.53 6.92 -6.22
CA MET A 1 4.39 8.39 -6.16
C MET A 1 3.82 8.75 -4.81
N THR A 2 4.62 9.32 -3.92
CA THR A 2 4.20 9.71 -2.56
C THR A 2 4.56 11.16 -2.28
N SER A 3 4.42 12.02 -3.30
CA SER A 3 4.81 13.43 -3.19
C SER A 3 3.80 14.25 -2.40
N THR A 4 2.51 13.88 -2.44
CA THR A 4 1.45 14.43 -1.60
C THR A 4 0.59 13.30 -1.03
N ALA A 5 -0.04 13.54 0.12
CA ALA A 5 -0.91 12.63 0.84
C ALA A 5 -2.10 12.20 -0.02
N THR A 6 -2.72 13.15 -0.74
CA THR A 6 -3.90 12.89 -1.57
C THR A 6 -3.58 12.01 -2.78
N ASN A 7 -2.44 12.24 -3.44
CA ASN A 7 -1.97 11.40 -4.54
C ASN A 7 -1.53 10.02 -4.05
N ALA A 8 -0.89 9.95 -2.89
CA ALA A 8 -0.50 8.69 -2.27
C ALA A 8 -1.72 7.83 -1.91
N LEU A 9 -2.78 8.45 -1.38
CA LEU A 9 -4.07 7.79 -1.11
C LEU A 9 -4.74 7.34 -2.40
N GLY A 10 -4.89 8.22 -3.39
CA GLY A 10 -5.55 7.89 -4.66
C GLY A 10 -4.85 6.73 -5.38
N LEU A 11 -3.53 6.77 -5.47
CA LEU A 11 -2.75 5.69 -6.09
C LEU A 11 -2.79 4.41 -5.25
N GLY A 12 -2.67 4.50 -3.92
CA GLY A 12 -2.73 3.34 -3.03
C GLY A 12 -4.07 2.62 -3.09
N LEU A 13 -5.18 3.37 -3.03
CA LEU A 13 -6.53 2.81 -3.15
C LEU A 13 -6.76 2.17 -4.52
N ALA A 14 -6.34 2.82 -5.61
CA ALA A 14 -6.40 2.23 -6.95
C ALA A 14 -5.60 0.92 -7.02
N THR A 15 -4.39 0.90 -6.43
CA THR A 15 -3.54 -0.31 -6.38
C THR A 15 -4.18 -1.41 -5.55
N THR A 16 -4.88 -1.07 -4.45
CA THR A 16 -5.60 -2.03 -3.60
C THR A 16 -6.76 -2.67 -4.34
N LEU A 17 -7.53 -1.86 -5.08
CA LEU A 17 -8.63 -2.35 -5.92
C LEU A 17 -8.10 -3.32 -6.98
N VAL A 18 -7.07 -2.90 -7.73
CA VAL A 18 -6.42 -3.75 -8.74
C VAL A 18 -5.91 -5.04 -8.11
N LEU A 19 -5.14 -4.96 -7.01
CA LEU A 19 -4.56 -6.13 -6.35
C LEU A 19 -5.63 -7.15 -5.93
N THR A 20 -6.75 -6.66 -5.43
CA THR A 20 -7.89 -7.50 -5.01
C THR A 20 -8.54 -8.19 -6.21
N LEU A 21 -8.82 -7.44 -7.29
CA LEU A 21 -9.46 -7.96 -8.50
C LEU A 21 -8.53 -8.93 -9.25
N THR A 22 -7.25 -8.59 -9.37
CA THR A 22 -6.24 -9.46 -9.97
C THR A 22 -6.10 -10.76 -9.18
N ASN A 23 -5.94 -10.70 -7.85
CA ASN A 23 -5.79 -11.91 -7.04
C ASN A 23 -7.02 -12.82 -7.13
N LEU A 24 -8.22 -12.24 -7.19
CA LEU A 24 -9.46 -12.98 -7.42
C LEU A 24 -9.44 -13.67 -8.80
N THR A 25 -9.07 -12.93 -9.84
CA THR A 25 -9.09 -13.40 -11.24
C THR A 25 -8.03 -14.48 -11.48
N VAL A 26 -6.80 -14.27 -11.00
CA VAL A 26 -5.70 -15.24 -11.09
C VAL A 26 -6.05 -16.53 -10.33
N SER A 27 -6.65 -16.42 -9.15
CA SER A 27 -7.08 -17.59 -8.37
C SER A 27 -8.21 -18.38 -9.03
N ALA A 28 -9.10 -17.71 -9.77
CA ALA A 28 -10.14 -18.37 -10.56
C ALA A 28 -9.55 -19.09 -11.79
N LEU A 29 -8.60 -18.47 -12.49
CA LEU A 29 -7.99 -18.98 -13.73
C LEU A 29 -6.82 -19.95 -13.51
N ARG A 30 -6.38 -20.14 -12.26
CA ARG A 30 -5.22 -20.99 -11.91
C ARG A 30 -5.29 -22.43 -12.45
N ARG A 31 -6.51 -22.99 -12.59
CA ARG A 31 -6.70 -24.37 -13.08
C ARG A 31 -6.35 -24.51 -14.56
N TRP A 32 -6.41 -23.42 -15.32
CA TRP A 32 -6.16 -23.41 -16.76
C TRP A 32 -4.76 -22.86 -17.10
N THR A 33 -3.95 -22.53 -16.09
CA THR A 33 -2.64 -21.90 -16.28
C THR A 33 -1.54 -22.97 -16.29
N PRO A 34 -0.86 -23.22 -17.43
CA PRO A 34 0.29 -24.13 -17.47
C PRO A 34 1.48 -23.55 -16.69
N ALA A 35 2.20 -24.42 -15.98
CA ALA A 35 3.25 -24.01 -15.04
C ALA A 35 4.46 -23.34 -15.72
N GLU A 36 4.76 -23.72 -16.97
CA GLU A 36 5.93 -23.28 -17.74
C GLU A 36 5.88 -21.79 -18.12
N ILE A 37 4.68 -21.24 -18.33
CA ILE A 37 4.48 -19.86 -18.79
C ILE A 37 3.57 -19.04 -17.86
N ARG A 38 3.55 -19.38 -16.57
CA ARG A 38 2.67 -18.75 -15.58
C ARG A 38 2.90 -17.24 -15.42
N ILE A 39 4.15 -16.79 -15.41
CA ILE A 39 4.49 -15.37 -15.15
C ILE A 39 3.97 -14.48 -16.28
N PRO A 40 4.24 -14.75 -17.58
CA PRO A 40 3.62 -14.00 -18.67
C PRO A 40 2.09 -13.99 -18.64
N ILE A 41 1.45 -15.13 -18.34
CA ILE A 41 -0.01 -15.23 -18.24
C ILE A 41 -0.54 -14.31 -17.13
N TYR A 42 0.08 -14.31 -15.95
CA TYR A 42 -0.33 -13.43 -14.86
C TYR A 42 -0.18 -11.95 -15.22
N VAL A 43 0.92 -11.57 -15.88
CA VAL A 43 1.11 -10.18 -16.34
C VAL A 43 0.02 -9.78 -17.35
N MET A 44 -0.39 -10.67 -18.26
CA MET A 44 -1.49 -10.41 -19.20
C MET A 44 -2.85 -10.24 -18.48
N ILE A 45 -3.12 -11.07 -17.46
CA ILE A 45 -4.33 -10.93 -16.62
C ILE A 45 -4.29 -9.62 -15.82
N ILE A 46 -3.14 -9.26 -15.26
CA ILE A 46 -2.98 -7.99 -14.54
C ILE A 46 -3.22 -6.82 -15.49
N ALA A 47 -2.64 -6.86 -16.68
CA ALA A 47 -2.79 -5.80 -17.68
C ALA A 47 -4.26 -5.58 -18.07
N SER A 48 -5.02 -6.65 -18.31
CA SER A 48 -6.44 -6.53 -18.67
C SER A 48 -7.29 -5.96 -17.53
N VAL A 49 -7.05 -6.39 -16.28
CA VAL A 49 -7.72 -5.84 -15.10
C VAL A 49 -7.36 -4.37 -14.89
N VAL A 50 -6.08 -4.01 -15.01
CA VAL A 50 -5.62 -2.62 -14.87
C VAL A 50 -6.22 -1.73 -15.96
N SER A 51 -6.27 -2.19 -17.21
CA SER A 51 -6.90 -1.44 -18.30
C SER A 51 -8.40 -1.23 -18.07
N ALA A 52 -9.12 -2.23 -17.55
CA ALA A 52 -10.53 -2.07 -17.19
C ALA A 52 -10.72 -1.04 -16.06
N VAL A 53 -9.85 -1.08 -15.03
CA VAL A 53 -9.85 -0.09 -13.95
C VAL A 53 -9.47 1.30 -14.45
N GLN A 54 -8.54 1.40 -15.41
CA GLN A 54 -8.16 2.67 -16.03
C GLN A 54 -9.35 3.36 -16.69
N MET A 55 -10.16 2.60 -17.44
CA MET A 55 -11.37 3.11 -18.07
C MET A 55 -12.42 3.52 -17.02
N LEU A 56 -12.54 2.75 -15.93
CA LEU A 56 -13.45 3.07 -14.82
C LEU A 56 -13.04 4.39 -14.14
N ILE A 57 -11.75 4.58 -13.85
CA ILE A 57 -11.24 5.82 -13.24
C ILE A 57 -11.45 7.01 -14.18
N ASN A 58 -11.22 6.85 -15.48
CA ASN A 58 -11.47 7.90 -16.47
C ASN A 58 -12.95 8.33 -16.50
N ALA A 59 -13.88 7.40 -16.30
CA ALA A 59 -15.32 7.67 -16.29
C ALA A 59 -15.82 8.34 -15.00
N TYR A 60 -15.32 7.92 -13.83
CA TYR A 60 -15.86 8.37 -12.53
C TYR A 60 -14.99 9.42 -11.81
N ALA A 61 -13.70 9.51 -12.13
CA ALA A 61 -12.72 10.33 -11.40
C ALA A 61 -11.71 10.98 -12.36
N PHE A 62 -12.19 11.82 -13.28
CA PHE A 62 -11.38 12.46 -14.32
C PHE A 62 -10.21 13.31 -13.75
N GLY A 63 -10.40 13.99 -12.62
CA GLY A 63 -9.32 14.74 -11.95
C GLY A 63 -8.18 13.83 -11.45
N LEU A 64 -8.52 12.65 -10.93
CA LEU A 64 -7.54 11.63 -10.56
C LEU A 64 -6.88 11.04 -11.81
N TYR A 65 -7.63 10.84 -12.89
CA TYR A 65 -7.08 10.33 -14.17
C TYR A 65 -6.05 11.29 -14.79
N GLN A 66 -6.28 12.60 -14.80
CA GLN A 66 -5.28 13.57 -15.30
C GLN A 66 -3.98 13.54 -14.50
N SER A 67 -4.06 13.35 -13.19
CA SER A 67 -2.89 13.35 -12.31
C SER A 67 -2.17 12.00 -12.26
N LEU A 68 -2.92 10.89 -12.33
CA LEU A 68 -2.41 9.53 -12.15
C LEU A 68 -2.34 8.70 -13.44
N GLY A 69 -2.84 9.18 -14.58
CA GLY A 69 -3.01 8.40 -15.80
C GLY A 69 -1.73 7.71 -16.28
N ILE A 70 -0.57 8.35 -16.14
CA ILE A 70 0.74 7.79 -16.48
C ILE A 70 1.16 6.69 -15.47
N PHE A 71 0.72 6.77 -14.22
CA PHE A 71 1.04 5.80 -13.17
C PHE A 71 0.17 4.55 -13.21
N ILE A 72 -0.96 4.55 -13.91
CA ILE A 72 -1.84 3.37 -14.02
C ILE A 72 -1.12 2.21 -14.74
N PRO A 73 -0.45 2.40 -15.89
CA PRO A 73 0.39 1.35 -16.48
C PRO A 73 1.51 0.83 -15.56
N LEU A 74 2.07 1.67 -14.69
CA LEU A 74 3.08 1.25 -13.70
C LEU A 74 2.52 0.32 -12.62
N ILE A 75 1.18 0.24 -12.46
CA ILE A 75 0.56 -0.73 -11.57
C ILE A 75 0.74 -2.15 -12.12
N VAL A 76 0.72 -2.33 -13.45
CA VAL A 76 0.88 -3.64 -14.10
C VAL A 76 2.23 -4.28 -13.76
N THR A 77 3.28 -3.47 -13.74
CA THR A 77 4.65 -3.91 -13.46
C THR A 77 5.02 -3.81 -11.98
N ASN A 78 4.05 -3.54 -11.10
CA ASN A 78 4.30 -3.44 -9.68
C ASN A 78 4.64 -4.83 -9.08
N CYS A 79 5.77 -4.90 -8.38
CA CYS A 79 6.28 -6.14 -7.80
C CYS A 79 5.33 -6.76 -6.76
N ILE A 80 4.55 -5.95 -6.03
CA ILE A 80 3.57 -6.45 -5.06
C ILE A 80 2.45 -7.19 -5.78
N VAL A 81 1.97 -6.66 -6.92
CA VAL A 81 0.87 -7.28 -7.68
C VAL A 81 1.30 -8.61 -8.28
N VAL A 82 2.43 -8.64 -8.99
CA VAL A 82 2.97 -9.87 -9.59
C VAL A 82 3.36 -10.88 -8.50
N GLY A 83 4.05 -10.42 -7.44
CA GLY A 83 4.54 -11.28 -6.36
C GLY A 83 3.42 -11.92 -5.54
N ARG A 84 2.33 -11.21 -5.24
CA ARG A 84 1.17 -11.80 -4.53
C ARG A 84 0.35 -12.72 -5.44
N ALA A 85 0.21 -12.39 -6.72
CA ALA A 85 -0.45 -13.25 -7.69
C ALA A 85 0.25 -14.63 -7.78
N GLU A 86 1.58 -14.64 -7.84
CA GLU A 86 2.37 -15.87 -7.89
C GLU A 86 2.43 -16.60 -6.54
N ALA A 87 2.72 -15.89 -5.44
CA ALA A 87 2.95 -16.53 -4.15
C ALA A 87 1.66 -17.04 -3.47
N PHE A 88 0.54 -16.35 -3.68
CA PHE A 88 -0.71 -16.62 -2.96
C PHE A 88 -1.87 -17.01 -3.89
N ALA A 89 -2.20 -16.17 -4.88
CA ALA A 89 -3.39 -16.38 -5.72
C ALA A 89 -3.31 -17.68 -6.54
N ALA A 90 -2.12 -18.04 -7.01
CA ALA A 90 -1.89 -19.30 -7.71
C ALA A 90 -2.17 -20.55 -6.85
N LYS A 91 -2.04 -20.45 -5.53
CA LYS A 91 -2.07 -21.61 -4.61
C LYS A 91 -3.36 -21.71 -3.78
N LYS A 92 -4.03 -20.59 -3.51
CA LYS A 92 -5.23 -20.53 -2.66
C LYS A 92 -6.50 -20.30 -3.46
N GLY A 93 -7.65 -20.50 -2.80
CA GLY A 93 -8.96 -20.27 -3.39
C GLY A 93 -9.29 -18.78 -3.59
N PRO A 94 -10.31 -18.46 -4.40
CA PRO A 94 -10.61 -17.09 -4.82
C PRO A 94 -10.97 -16.17 -3.65
N TRP A 95 -11.76 -16.66 -2.69
CA TRP A 95 -12.15 -15.88 -1.51
C TRP A 95 -10.95 -15.48 -0.63
N LEU A 96 -10.07 -16.44 -0.33
CA LEU A 96 -8.86 -16.19 0.44
C LEU A 96 -7.91 -15.24 -0.29
N SER A 97 -7.82 -15.37 -1.62
CA SER A 97 -6.94 -14.53 -2.46
C SER A 97 -7.43 -13.09 -2.56
N ALA A 98 -8.74 -12.87 -2.58
CA ALA A 98 -9.32 -11.53 -2.52
C ALA A 98 -9.04 -10.85 -1.18
N LEU A 99 -9.23 -11.56 -0.06
CA LEU A 99 -8.92 -11.03 1.28
C LEU A 99 -7.43 -10.71 1.44
N ASP A 100 -6.56 -11.55 0.87
CA ASP A 100 -5.12 -11.30 0.84
C ASP A 100 -4.77 -10.04 0.03
N GLY A 101 -5.33 -9.90 -1.17
CA GLY A 101 -5.12 -8.72 -2.00
C GLY A 101 -5.60 -7.44 -1.32
N PHE A 102 -6.76 -7.50 -0.66
CA PHE A 102 -7.32 -6.37 0.07
C PHE A 102 -6.47 -5.98 1.28
N SER A 103 -6.05 -6.96 2.10
CA SER A 103 -5.24 -6.70 3.30
C SER A 103 -3.85 -6.16 2.98
N ILE A 104 -3.15 -6.77 2.01
CA ILE A 104 -1.83 -6.30 1.57
C ILE A 104 -1.96 -4.93 0.88
N GLY A 105 -3.00 -4.72 0.07
CA GLY A 105 -3.25 -3.44 -0.59
C GLY A 105 -3.53 -2.32 0.42
N MET A 106 -4.38 -2.54 1.42
CA MET A 106 -4.62 -1.57 2.48
C MET A 106 -3.36 -1.29 3.30
N GLY A 107 -2.54 -2.30 3.60
CA GLY A 107 -1.26 -2.11 4.26
C GLY A 107 -0.30 -1.24 3.44
N ALA A 108 -0.20 -1.50 2.14
CA ALA A 108 0.61 -0.69 1.22
C ALA A 108 0.08 0.74 1.09
N THR A 109 -1.24 0.91 1.02
CA THR A 109 -1.91 2.22 0.97
C THR A 109 -1.64 3.02 2.23
N GLY A 110 -1.77 2.41 3.40
CA GLY A 110 -1.47 3.06 4.68
C GLY A 110 -0.01 3.50 4.78
N ALA A 111 0.93 2.63 4.38
CA ALA A 111 2.35 2.98 4.35
C ALA A 111 2.64 4.14 3.38
N MET A 112 2.06 4.12 2.17
CA MET A 112 2.22 5.19 1.20
C MET A 112 1.59 6.50 1.67
N PHE A 113 0.43 6.44 2.34
CA PHE A 113 -0.24 7.61 2.89
C PHE A 113 0.61 8.27 3.99
N VAL A 114 1.09 7.50 4.97
CA VAL A 114 1.94 8.01 6.05
C VAL A 114 3.22 8.62 5.52
N LEU A 115 3.85 7.98 4.53
CA LEU A 115 5.04 8.54 3.89
C LEU A 115 4.71 9.79 3.07
N GLY A 116 3.59 9.80 2.34
CA GLY A 116 3.14 10.96 1.58
C GLY A 116 2.83 12.15 2.48
N SER A 117 2.12 11.94 3.59
CA SER A 117 1.82 12.98 4.57
C SER A 117 3.08 13.51 5.25
N LEU A 118 4.00 12.63 5.66
CA LEU A 118 5.26 13.06 6.28
C LEU A 118 6.09 13.89 5.31
N ARG A 119 6.15 13.50 4.04
CA ARG A 119 6.90 14.24 3.00
C ARG A 119 6.25 15.58 2.65
N GLU A 120 4.93 15.66 2.70
CA GLU A 120 4.19 16.91 2.46
C GLU A 120 4.42 17.90 3.61
N ILE A 121 4.33 17.44 4.86
CA ILE A 121 4.61 18.26 6.06
C ILE A 121 6.06 18.77 6.04
N LEU A 122 7.04 17.89 5.75
CA LEU A 122 8.46 18.25 5.73
C LEU A 122 8.88 19.09 4.52
N GLY A 123 8.15 18.99 3.41
CA GLY A 123 8.48 19.69 2.16
C GLY A 123 7.84 21.08 2.06
N ASN A 124 6.53 21.16 2.31
CA ASN A 124 5.72 22.36 2.10
C ASN A 124 5.15 22.98 3.39
N GLY A 125 5.24 22.31 4.55
CA GLY A 125 4.64 22.80 5.80
C GLY A 125 3.11 22.77 5.85
N THR A 126 2.48 22.13 4.85
CA THR A 126 1.02 22.00 4.71
C THR A 126 0.57 20.55 4.90
N LEU A 127 -0.67 20.37 5.35
CA LEU A 127 -1.36 19.08 5.41
C LEU A 127 -2.57 19.16 4.48
N PHE A 128 -2.67 18.26 3.48
CA PHE A 128 -3.73 18.16 2.47
C PHE A 128 -3.70 19.21 1.34
N ASP A 129 -2.52 19.59 0.87
CA ASP A 129 -2.38 20.44 -0.29
C ASP A 129 -2.76 19.67 -1.59
N GLY A 130 -3.76 20.16 -2.32
CA GLY A 130 -4.31 19.50 -3.51
C GLY A 130 -5.50 18.56 -3.25
N ALA A 131 -6.06 18.53 -2.03
CA ALA A 131 -7.34 17.87 -1.77
C ALA A 131 -8.51 18.49 -2.58
N ASP A 132 -8.43 19.79 -2.87
CA ASP A 132 -9.38 20.54 -3.70
C ASP A 132 -9.49 20.01 -5.15
N SER A 133 -8.39 19.48 -5.72
CA SER A 133 -8.38 18.89 -7.07
C SER A 133 -8.91 17.45 -7.11
N LEU A 134 -9.01 16.76 -5.96
CA LEU A 134 -9.34 15.33 -5.90
C LEU A 134 -10.67 14.99 -5.24
N LEU A 135 -11.18 15.83 -4.33
CA LEU A 135 -12.41 15.56 -3.56
C LEU A 135 -13.51 16.63 -3.73
N GLY A 136 -13.28 17.64 -4.57
CA GLY A 136 -14.22 18.75 -4.79
C GLY A 136 -14.31 19.72 -3.61
N GLY A 137 -15.12 20.77 -3.75
CA GLY A 137 -15.14 21.96 -2.87
C GLY A 137 -15.44 21.73 -1.37
N TRP A 138 -15.80 20.51 -0.95
CA TRP A 138 -15.95 20.13 0.46
C TRP A 138 -14.60 19.90 1.17
N ALA A 139 -13.50 19.69 0.43
CA ALA A 139 -12.18 19.45 1.01
C ALA A 139 -11.44 20.73 1.49
N LYS A 140 -12.04 21.91 1.30
CA LYS A 140 -11.54 23.18 1.87
C LYS A 140 -11.45 23.17 3.40
N VAL A 141 -12.25 22.36 4.08
CA VAL A 141 -12.31 22.30 5.55
C VAL A 141 -11.12 21.53 6.15
N LEU A 142 -10.40 20.73 5.35
CA LEU A 142 -9.28 19.93 5.80
C LEU A 142 -7.91 20.55 5.46
N ARG A 143 -7.87 21.82 5.07
CA ARG A 143 -6.61 22.57 5.00
C ARG A 143 -6.22 23.01 6.40
N VAL A 144 -5.21 22.36 6.97
CA VAL A 144 -4.53 22.85 8.17
C VAL A 144 -3.19 23.43 7.73
N GLU A 145 -3.17 24.74 7.49
CA GLU A 145 -1.94 25.52 7.26
C GLU A 145 -1.27 25.76 8.62
N ILE A 146 -0.13 25.10 8.87
CA ILE A 146 0.57 25.24 10.17
C ILE A 146 1.78 26.19 10.05
N PHE A 147 2.52 26.24 8.92
CA PHE A 147 3.65 27.19 8.78
C PHE A 147 3.95 27.61 7.33
N HIS A 148 4.15 28.92 7.10
CA HIS A 148 4.90 29.45 5.95
C HIS A 148 6.40 29.26 6.22
N THR A 149 7.06 28.39 5.46
CA THR A 149 8.52 28.39 5.34
C THR A 149 8.86 28.77 3.91
N ASP A 150 9.47 29.95 3.75
CA ASP A 150 9.91 30.59 2.50
C ASP A 150 11.01 29.81 1.73
N SER A 151 11.16 28.52 1.98
CA SER A 151 12.12 27.65 1.30
C SER A 151 11.57 26.22 1.28
N PRO A 152 10.83 25.80 0.24
CA PRO A 152 10.43 24.40 0.13
C PRO A 152 11.68 23.55 0.23
N PHE A 153 11.72 22.64 1.22
CA PHE A 153 12.89 21.78 1.43
C PHE A 153 12.90 20.75 0.30
N LEU A 154 13.48 21.13 -0.84
CA LEU A 154 13.46 20.37 -2.10
C LEU A 154 13.92 18.92 -1.88
N LEU A 155 14.85 18.69 -0.96
CA LEU A 155 15.33 17.36 -0.61
C LEU A 155 14.20 16.40 -0.15
N ALA A 156 13.15 16.89 0.52
CA ALA A 156 12.02 16.08 0.96
C ALA A 156 11.06 15.69 -0.18
N MET A 157 10.93 16.55 -1.19
CA MET A 157 10.09 16.31 -2.37
C MET A 157 10.76 15.44 -3.44
N LEU A 158 12.09 15.43 -3.51
CA LEU A 158 12.84 14.61 -4.45
C LEU A 158 12.90 13.12 -4.01
N PRO A 159 13.21 12.17 -4.93
CA PRO A 159 13.39 10.74 -4.62
C PRO A 159 14.23 10.42 -3.36
N PRO A 160 15.39 11.07 -3.09
CA PRO A 160 16.15 10.88 -1.85
C PRO A 160 15.32 11.06 -0.57
N GLY A 161 14.42 12.04 -0.50
CA GLY A 161 13.55 12.26 0.65
C GLY A 161 12.60 11.10 0.92
N ALA A 162 12.14 10.40 -0.14
CA ALA A 162 11.32 9.20 0.01
C ALA A 162 12.11 8.04 0.63
N PHE A 163 13.38 7.85 0.25
CA PHE A 163 14.23 6.81 0.82
C PHE A 163 14.59 7.09 2.28
N ILE A 164 14.92 8.34 2.62
CA ILE A 164 15.20 8.74 4.00
C ILE A 164 13.93 8.58 4.87
N GLY A 165 12.77 9.02 4.37
CA GLY A 165 11.49 8.87 5.06
C GLY A 165 11.12 7.41 5.30
N LEU A 166 11.29 6.55 4.29
CA LEU A 166 11.08 5.10 4.42
C LEU A 166 12.06 4.48 5.43
N GLY A 167 13.34 4.87 5.41
CA GLY A 167 14.36 4.42 6.35
C GLY A 167 14.03 4.79 7.80
N LEU A 168 13.61 6.03 8.05
CA LEU A 168 13.17 6.49 9.37
C LEU A 168 11.92 5.74 9.83
N MET A 169 10.94 5.55 8.95
CA MET A 169 9.71 4.80 9.26
C MET A 169 10.03 3.34 9.64
N LEU A 170 10.94 2.68 8.93
CA LEU A 170 11.41 1.34 9.26
C LEU A 170 12.15 1.30 10.60
N ALA A 171 12.99 2.30 10.90
CA ALA A 171 13.68 2.42 12.18
C ALA A 171 12.69 2.60 13.35
N VAL A 172 11.69 3.47 13.19
CA VAL A 172 10.62 3.66 14.18
C VAL A 172 9.83 2.37 14.38
N LYS A 173 9.44 1.68 13.29
CA LYS A 173 8.76 0.38 13.39
C LYS A 173 9.61 -0.62 14.15
N TYR A 174 10.91 -0.71 13.85
CA TYR A 174 11.84 -1.62 14.53
C TYR A 174 11.89 -1.36 16.03
N LEU A 175 11.99 -0.09 16.45
CA LEU A 175 12.00 0.28 17.87
C LEU A 175 10.67 -0.03 18.58
N ILE A 176 9.54 0.16 17.89
CA ILE A 176 8.21 -0.18 18.41
C ILE A 176 8.06 -1.70 18.56
N ASP A 177 8.44 -2.47 17.54
CA ASP A 177 8.39 -3.92 17.56
C ASP A 177 9.28 -4.50 18.67
N GLU A 178 10.47 -3.92 18.88
CA GLU A 178 11.38 -4.32 19.96
C GLU A 178 10.78 -4.05 21.35
N LYS A 179 10.17 -2.87 21.56
CA LYS A 179 9.45 -2.55 22.80
C LYS A 179 8.25 -3.45 23.03
N MET A 180 7.46 -3.71 21.99
CA MET A 180 6.28 -4.59 22.07
C MET A 180 6.67 -6.04 22.38
N LYS A 181 7.79 -6.52 21.81
CA LYS A 181 8.34 -7.85 22.10
C LYS A 181 8.84 -7.97 23.54
N LYS A 182 9.54 -6.94 24.06
CA LYS A 182 9.95 -6.88 25.47
C LYS A 182 8.75 -6.90 26.42
N ARG A 183 7.74 -6.07 26.17
CA ARG A 183 6.49 -6.06 26.97
C ARG A 183 5.75 -7.40 26.93
N ARG A 184 5.69 -8.06 25.76
CA ARG A 184 5.03 -9.36 25.60
C ARG A 184 5.79 -10.49 26.29
N ALA A 185 7.11 -10.39 26.39
CA ALA A 185 7.94 -11.31 27.17
C ALA A 185 7.76 -11.11 28.68
N GLU A 186 7.58 -9.87 29.14
CA GLU A 186 7.29 -9.54 30.55
C GLU A 186 5.87 -9.93 30.99
N THR A 187 4.90 -9.98 30.06
CA THR A 187 3.49 -10.33 30.36
C THR A 187 3.18 -11.83 30.13
N ALA A 188 4.15 -12.65 29.72
CA ALA A 188 3.95 -14.09 29.59
C ALA A 188 3.87 -14.73 30.99
N PRO A 189 2.80 -15.44 31.36
CA PRO A 189 2.74 -16.12 32.65
C PRO A 189 3.85 -17.16 32.70
N SER A 190 4.62 -17.17 33.79
CA SER A 190 5.58 -18.24 34.08
C SER A 190 4.90 -19.59 33.93
N ALA A 191 5.29 -20.37 32.93
CA ALA A 191 4.88 -21.76 32.82
C ALA A 191 5.34 -22.46 34.11
N VAL A 192 4.37 -22.94 34.90
CA VAL A 192 4.60 -23.78 36.08
C VAL A 192 5.42 -24.99 35.63
N PRO A 193 6.59 -25.26 36.21
CA PRO A 193 7.32 -26.49 35.89
C PRO A 193 6.51 -27.68 36.39
N ALA A 194 6.02 -28.50 35.47
CA ALA A 194 5.52 -29.83 35.77
C ALA A 194 6.72 -30.71 36.17
N GLY A 195 6.87 -30.96 37.47
CA GLY A 195 7.94 -31.78 38.03
C GLY A 195 7.47 -32.55 39.26
N GLU A 196 7.38 -33.88 39.10
CA GLU A 196 7.60 -34.91 40.12
C GLU A 196 6.65 -35.05 41.32
N THR A 197 5.68 -35.96 41.20
CA THR A 197 5.36 -36.89 42.30
C THR A 197 5.45 -38.31 41.78
N GLY A 198 6.59 -38.94 42.06
CA GLY A 198 6.86 -40.34 41.81
C GLY A 198 5.95 -41.25 42.64
N LYS A 199 5.54 -42.35 42.02
CA LYS A 199 5.03 -43.54 42.70
C LYS A 199 6.20 -44.22 43.42
N VAL A 200 6.12 -44.36 44.74
CA VAL A 200 6.41 -45.58 45.51
C VAL A 200 5.52 -45.57 46.75
#